data_AF-A0A9P9FRT6-F1
#
_entry.id   AF-A0A9P9FRT6-F1
#
_cell.length_a   1.000
_cell.length_b   1.000
_cell.length_c   1.000
_cell.angle_alpha   90.00
_cell.angle_beta   90.00
_cell.angle_gamma   90.00
#
_symmetry.space_group_name_H-M   'P 1'
#
loop_
_entity.id
_entity.type
_entity.pdbx_description
1 polymer ?
#
loop_
_entity_poly.entity_id
_entity_poly.type
_entity_poly.pdbx_seq_one_letter_code
_entity_poly.pdbx_strand_id
1 'polypeptide(L)'
;MLAKSTPRVFRPWPALVLRYSIFHRTQAQFRRFYASITMKGHGDLNNSYAARPQAELVPNPTYSGRSFAISKDDDELDIRERYRPFLLDEACEDADWVALLELSTALKMVEPEIINRGHDRLRILVLYGSMRSRSYSRLLAYECSRILFRLGCDVRVYDPTGLPQKDDIQHICCIR
;
A
#
# COMPACT_ATOMS: atom_id res chain seq x y z
N MET A 1 -0.71 15.01 52.05
CA MET A 1 -1.53 15.82 51.11
C MET A 1 -1.86 14.94 49.91
N LEU A 2 -3.05 14.34 49.90
CA LEU A 2 -3.58 13.58 48.76
C LEU A 2 -4.24 14.55 47.78
N ALA A 3 -3.81 14.54 46.51
CA ALA A 3 -4.54 15.19 45.42
C ALA A 3 -5.28 14.11 44.60
N LYS A 4 -6.60 14.30 44.51
CA LYS A 4 -7.59 13.38 43.97
C LYS A 4 -7.63 13.41 42.44
N SER A 5 -7.93 12.25 41.87
CA SER A 5 -8.26 11.97 40.47
C SER A 5 -9.59 12.57 40.01
N THR A 6 -9.67 13.01 38.74
CA THR A 6 -10.89 12.93 37.90
C THR A 6 -10.53 12.76 36.41
N PRO A 7 -11.17 11.83 35.68
CA PRO A 7 -10.89 11.53 34.27
C PRO A 7 -11.68 12.43 33.31
N ARG A 8 -11.07 12.81 32.18
CA ARG A 8 -11.69 13.63 31.14
C ARG A 8 -12.32 12.71 30.09
N VAL A 9 -13.64 12.67 30.06
CA VAL A 9 -14.47 11.91 29.11
C VAL A 9 -14.39 12.57 27.72
N PHE A 10 -13.88 11.86 26.72
CA PHE A 10 -13.91 12.28 25.31
C PHE A 10 -15.12 11.60 24.64
N ARG A 11 -16.06 12.41 24.15
CA ARG A 11 -17.30 11.95 23.49
C ARG A 11 -17.06 11.70 21.99
N PRO A 12 -17.77 10.73 21.38
CA PRO A 12 -17.63 10.36 19.97
C PRO A 12 -18.27 11.39 19.03
N TRP A 13 -17.66 11.60 17.86
CA TRP A 13 -18.23 12.37 16.74
C TRP A 13 -19.29 11.54 15.99
N PRO A 14 -20.39 12.16 15.51
CA PRO A 14 -21.44 11.44 14.79
C PRO A 14 -21.01 11.12 13.35
N ALA A 15 -21.41 9.93 12.90
CA ALA A 15 -21.28 9.44 11.54
C ALA A 15 -22.11 10.29 10.57
N LEU A 16 -21.46 10.87 9.56
CA LEU A 16 -22.12 11.49 8.41
C LEU A 16 -21.94 10.56 7.20
N VAL A 17 -23.03 9.88 6.89
CA VAL A 17 -23.26 9.05 5.70
C VAL A 17 -23.24 9.95 4.46
N LEU A 18 -22.23 9.81 3.61
CA LEU A 18 -22.22 10.43 2.28
C LEU A 18 -22.72 9.43 1.24
N ARG A 19 -24.02 9.53 0.93
CA ARG A 19 -24.62 8.98 -0.29
C ARG A 19 -24.07 9.76 -1.49
N TYR A 20 -23.36 9.10 -2.39
CA TYR A 20 -23.09 9.63 -3.73
C TYR A 20 -24.32 9.41 -4.60
N SER A 21 -25.11 10.48 -4.81
CA SER A 21 -26.13 10.53 -5.85
C SER A 21 -25.51 11.10 -7.13
N ILE A 22 -25.66 10.30 -8.18
CA ILE A 22 -25.34 10.56 -9.59
C ILE A 22 -26.04 11.85 -10.04
N PHE A 23 -25.27 12.86 -10.48
CA PHE A 23 -25.80 14.10 -11.03
C PHE A 23 -25.69 14.08 -12.56
N HIS A 24 -26.78 13.72 -13.22
CA HIS A 24 -27.01 14.10 -14.61
C HIS A 24 -27.54 15.55 -14.64
N ARG A 25 -27.08 16.30 -15.65
CA ARG A 25 -27.89 17.15 -16.55
C ARG A 25 -27.47 18.64 -16.60
N THR A 26 -27.36 19.06 -17.87
CA THR A 26 -27.57 20.40 -18.47
C THR A 26 -26.50 21.47 -18.36
N GLN A 27 -25.69 21.55 -19.43
CA GLN A 27 -25.30 22.79 -20.09
C GLN A 27 -26.50 23.74 -20.24
N ALA A 28 -26.36 25.00 -19.81
CA ALA A 28 -26.82 26.17 -20.55
C ALA A 28 -26.52 27.47 -19.78
N GLN A 29 -25.96 28.43 -20.50
CA GLN A 29 -26.11 29.88 -20.29
C GLN A 29 -25.40 30.51 -19.08
N PHE A 30 -24.25 31.13 -19.33
CA PHE A 30 -24.14 32.60 -19.26
C PHE A 30 -22.83 33.06 -19.92
N ARG A 31 -22.94 33.61 -21.14
CA ARG A 31 -21.87 34.39 -21.77
C ARG A 31 -21.83 35.75 -21.08
N ARG A 32 -20.81 35.99 -20.25
CA ARG A 32 -20.32 37.35 -19.96
C ARG A 32 -19.03 37.56 -20.72
N PHE A 33 -19.06 38.55 -21.60
CA PHE A 33 -17.91 39.07 -22.33
C PHE A 33 -16.89 39.60 -21.32
N TYR A 34 -15.86 38.80 -21.05
CA TYR A 34 -14.55 39.32 -20.69
C TYR A 34 -13.63 38.92 -21.82
N ALA A 35 -13.11 39.92 -22.55
CA ALA A 35 -11.93 39.71 -23.36
C ALA A 35 -10.76 39.42 -22.40
N SER A 36 -10.64 38.17 -21.95
CA SER A 36 -9.46 37.71 -21.24
C SER A 36 -8.36 37.58 -22.26
N ILE A 37 -7.31 38.39 -22.13
CA ILE A 37 -6.02 38.13 -22.72
C ILE A 37 -5.69 36.66 -22.40
N THR A 38 -5.62 35.79 -23.42
CA THR A 38 -5.12 34.42 -23.25
C THR A 38 -3.63 34.51 -22.95
N MET A 39 -3.27 34.62 -21.67
CA MET A 39 -1.92 34.30 -21.26
C MET A 39 -1.72 32.81 -21.48
N LYS A 40 -0.86 32.43 -22.43
CA LYS A 40 -0.34 31.05 -22.50
C LYS A 40 0.27 30.76 -21.13
N GLY A 41 -0.15 29.68 -20.49
CA GLY A 41 0.11 29.32 -19.08
C GLY A 41 1.59 29.12 -18.68
N HIS A 42 2.48 30.02 -19.07
CA HIS A 42 3.84 30.10 -18.59
C HIS A 42 3.85 30.91 -17.29
N GLY A 43 3.96 30.21 -16.17
CA GLY A 43 4.31 30.81 -14.88
C GLY A 43 3.47 30.42 -13.67
N ASP A 44 2.42 29.61 -13.84
CA ASP A 44 1.67 29.06 -12.70
C ASP A 44 2.26 27.72 -12.26
N LEU A 45 2.35 27.49 -10.95
CA LEU A 45 2.83 26.25 -10.33
C LEU A 45 1.97 25.04 -10.75
N ASN A 46 0.73 25.27 -11.20
CA ASN A 46 -0.20 24.26 -11.67
C ASN A 46 -0.23 24.11 -13.21
N ASN A 47 0.83 24.52 -13.92
CA ASN A 47 0.91 24.40 -15.37
C ASN A 47 0.91 22.92 -15.83
N SER A 48 -0.26 22.41 -16.19
CA SER A 48 -0.48 21.09 -16.77
C SER A 48 -0.42 21.06 -18.31
N TYR A 49 0.01 22.16 -18.95
CA TYR A 49 0.11 22.25 -20.40
C TYR A 49 1.12 21.25 -21.01
N ALA A 50 2.12 20.84 -20.22
CA ALA A 50 3.08 19.80 -20.60
C ALA A 50 2.67 18.38 -20.13
N ALA A 51 1.49 18.21 -19.51
CA ALA A 51 1.03 16.91 -19.07
C ALA A 51 0.72 16.01 -20.27
N ARG A 52 1.25 14.78 -20.23
CA ARG A 52 0.92 13.77 -21.25
C ARG A 52 -0.53 13.31 -21.07
N PRO A 53 -1.25 13.00 -22.15
CA PRO A 53 -2.56 12.37 -22.04
C PRO A 53 -2.42 11.07 -21.23
N GLN A 54 -3.18 10.97 -20.14
CA GLN A 54 -3.26 9.78 -19.31
C GLN A 54 -4.37 8.87 -19.84
N ALA A 55 -4.06 7.59 -20.04
CA ALA A 55 -5.09 6.58 -20.28
C ALA A 55 -5.70 6.16 -18.95
N GLU A 56 -7.02 6.14 -18.87
CA GLU A 56 -7.74 5.60 -17.72
C GLU A 56 -7.63 4.07 -17.73
N LEU A 57 -7.13 3.50 -16.64
CA LEU A 57 -7.03 2.05 -16.47
C LEU A 57 -8.37 1.54 -15.94
N VAL A 58 -9.14 0.86 -16.79
CA VAL A 58 -10.43 0.27 -16.39
C VAL A 58 -10.16 -1.03 -15.62
N PRO A 59 -10.59 -1.15 -14.34
CA PRO A 59 -10.43 -2.36 -13.57
C PRO A 59 -11.16 -3.54 -14.21
N ASN A 60 -10.54 -4.72 -14.19
CA ASN A 60 -11.22 -5.92 -14.66
C ASN A 60 -12.13 -6.47 -13.55
N PRO A 61 -13.46 -6.54 -13.75
CA PRO A 61 -14.40 -6.96 -12.71
C PRO A 61 -14.15 -8.40 -12.25
N THR A 62 -13.58 -9.27 -13.09
CA THR A 62 -13.29 -10.67 -12.76
C THR A 62 -12.21 -10.83 -11.69
N TYR A 63 -11.26 -9.89 -11.62
CA TYR A 63 -10.14 -9.94 -10.67
C TYR A 63 -10.26 -8.91 -9.55
N SER A 64 -11.30 -8.09 -9.56
CA SER A 64 -11.55 -7.10 -8.52
C SER A 64 -11.79 -7.81 -7.18
N GLY A 65 -11.04 -7.43 -6.15
CA GLY A 65 -11.14 -8.04 -4.81
C GLY A 65 -10.59 -9.46 -4.68
N ARG A 66 -10.04 -10.05 -5.76
CA ARG A 66 -9.45 -11.39 -5.70
C ARG A 66 -8.04 -11.34 -5.06
N SER A 67 -7.66 -12.43 -4.40
CA SER A 67 -6.34 -12.62 -3.79
C SER A 67 -5.77 -13.97 -4.20
N PHE A 68 -4.47 -14.04 -4.44
CA PHE A 68 -3.72 -15.29 -4.64
C PHE A 68 -2.84 -15.66 -3.45
N ALA A 69 -3.09 -15.02 -2.29
CA ALA A 69 -2.43 -15.32 -1.03
C ALA A 69 -2.47 -16.81 -0.65
N ILE A 70 -1.45 -17.26 0.08
CA ILE A 70 -1.38 -18.63 0.60
C ILE A 70 -2.38 -18.77 1.76
N SER A 71 -3.31 -19.73 1.67
CA SER A 71 -4.25 -20.03 2.76
C SER A 71 -3.50 -20.47 4.01
N LYS A 72 -4.13 -20.36 5.19
CA LYS A 72 -3.57 -20.90 6.43
C LYS A 72 -3.34 -22.41 6.36
N ASP A 73 -4.19 -23.14 5.61
CA ASP A 73 -4.13 -24.60 5.51
C ASP A 73 -3.00 -25.11 4.61
N ASP A 74 -2.63 -24.34 3.59
CA ASP A 74 -1.56 -24.68 2.64
C ASP A 74 -0.16 -24.26 3.13
N ASP A 75 -0.10 -23.60 4.29
CA ASP A 75 1.09 -22.94 4.80
C ASP A 75 1.68 -23.69 6.00
N GLU A 76 3.00 -23.80 6.04
CA GLU A 76 3.68 -24.40 7.19
C GLU A 76 3.63 -23.45 8.40
N LEU A 77 3.13 -23.93 9.54
CA LEU A 77 2.94 -23.11 10.75
C LEU A 77 4.22 -22.43 11.24
N ASP A 78 5.37 -23.14 11.26
CA ASP A 78 6.66 -22.57 11.69
C ASP A 78 7.11 -21.42 10.77
N ILE A 79 6.89 -21.56 9.46
CA ILE A 79 7.24 -20.52 8.48
C ILE A 79 6.32 -19.31 8.67
N ARG A 80 5.03 -19.55 8.87
CA ARG A 80 4.02 -18.50 9.04
C ARG A 80 4.29 -17.67 10.30
N GLU A 81 4.59 -18.31 11.42
CA GLU A 81 4.86 -17.64 12.69
C GLU A 81 6.20 -16.89 12.67
N ARG A 82 7.26 -17.50 12.12
CA ARG A 82 8.61 -16.95 12.19
C ARG A 82 8.91 -15.89 11.15
N TYR A 83 8.44 -16.08 9.91
CA TYR A 83 8.85 -15.28 8.77
C TYR A 83 7.73 -14.39 8.20
N ARG A 84 6.49 -14.50 8.69
CA ARG A 84 5.35 -13.69 8.22
C ARG A 84 4.65 -12.89 9.34
N PRO A 85 5.39 -12.03 10.06
CA PRO A 85 4.80 -11.17 11.09
C PRO A 85 3.87 -10.07 10.54
N PHE A 86 3.77 -9.94 9.21
CA PHE A 86 2.97 -8.92 8.52
C PHE A 86 1.52 -9.36 8.24
N LEU A 87 1.17 -10.62 8.55
CA LEU A 87 -0.19 -11.13 8.40
C LEU A 87 -1.06 -10.60 9.55
N LEU A 88 -2.22 -10.06 9.21
CA LEU A 88 -3.18 -9.57 10.19
C LEU A 88 -4.13 -10.69 10.61
N ASP A 89 -4.83 -10.49 11.72
CA ASP A 89 -5.94 -11.35 12.11
C ASP A 89 -7.16 -11.08 11.20
N GLU A 90 -8.00 -12.10 11.01
CA GLU A 90 -9.15 -12.06 10.08
C GLU A 90 -10.09 -10.88 10.36
N ALA A 91 -10.24 -10.48 11.62
CA ALA A 91 -11.07 -9.34 12.02
C ALA A 91 -10.55 -7.98 11.49
N CYS A 92 -9.26 -7.88 11.14
CA CYS A 92 -8.64 -6.66 10.62
C CYS A 92 -8.35 -6.72 9.11
N GLU A 93 -8.52 -7.87 8.46
CA GLU A 93 -8.21 -8.01 7.03
C GLU A 93 -9.21 -7.25 6.14
N ASP A 94 -10.50 -7.24 6.49
CA ASP A 94 -11.54 -6.61 5.65
C ASP A 94 -11.49 -5.08 5.62
N ALA A 95 -10.96 -4.45 6.68
CA ALA A 95 -10.81 -3.00 6.77
C ALA A 95 -9.45 -2.51 6.27
N ASP A 96 -8.59 -3.42 5.80
CA ASP A 96 -7.24 -3.08 5.45
C ASP A 96 -7.13 -2.41 4.07
N TRP A 97 -6.25 -1.41 3.98
CA TRP A 97 -6.05 -0.66 2.75
C TRP A 97 -5.41 -1.52 1.65
N VAL A 98 -4.57 -2.51 1.98
CA VAL A 98 -4.03 -3.47 0.99
C VAL A 98 -5.15 -4.35 0.45
N ALA A 99 -6.17 -4.65 1.27
CA ALA A 99 -7.35 -5.38 0.82
C ALA A 99 -8.21 -4.57 -0.16
N LEU A 100 -8.23 -3.25 0.00
CA LEU A 100 -8.94 -2.29 -0.86
C LEU A 100 -8.15 -1.89 -2.12
N LEU A 101 -6.87 -2.27 -2.24
CA LEU A 101 -6.07 -1.94 -3.42
C LEU A 101 -6.63 -2.58 -4.69
N GLU A 102 -6.73 -1.78 -5.74
CA GLU A 102 -7.07 -2.21 -7.10
C GLU A 102 -5.84 -2.91 -7.70
N LEU A 103 -5.87 -4.25 -7.73
CA LEU A 103 -4.80 -5.08 -8.27
C LEU A 103 -5.27 -5.98 -9.43
N SER A 104 -6.43 -5.70 -10.04
CA SER A 104 -7.04 -6.59 -11.03
C SER A 104 -6.12 -6.86 -12.22
N THR A 105 -5.44 -5.83 -12.71
CA THR A 105 -4.53 -5.93 -13.86
C THR A 105 -3.30 -6.77 -13.51
N ALA A 106 -2.71 -6.56 -12.33
CA ALA A 106 -1.56 -7.32 -11.88
C ALA A 106 -1.91 -8.79 -11.66
N LEU A 107 -3.06 -9.08 -11.04
CA LEU A 107 -3.55 -10.45 -10.83
C LEU A 107 -3.81 -11.16 -12.16
N LYS A 108 -4.38 -10.47 -13.15
CA LYS A 108 -4.56 -11.01 -14.50
C LYS A 108 -3.24 -11.41 -15.16
N MET A 109 -2.16 -10.66 -14.92
CA MET A 109 -0.83 -10.99 -15.45
C MET A 109 -0.18 -12.17 -14.71
N VAL A 110 -0.45 -12.30 -13.41
CA VAL A 110 0.13 -13.34 -12.57
C VAL A 110 -0.55 -14.71 -12.77
N GLU A 111 -1.88 -14.75 -12.91
CA GLU A 111 -2.65 -15.99 -13.04
C GLU A 111 -2.11 -16.94 -14.14
N PRO A 112 -1.87 -16.51 -15.39
CA PRO A 112 -1.36 -17.41 -16.42
C PRO A 112 0.07 -17.90 -16.14
N GLU A 113 0.90 -17.10 -15.48
CA GLU A 113 2.31 -17.42 -15.29
C GLU A 113 2.57 -18.28 -14.05
N ILE A 114 1.86 -18.05 -12.94
CA ILE A 114 2.07 -18.78 -11.68
C ILE A 114 1.08 -19.93 -11.54
N ILE A 115 -0.22 -19.67 -11.74
CA ILE A 115 -1.27 -20.66 -11.46
C ILE A 115 -1.42 -21.66 -12.61
N ASN A 116 -1.51 -21.19 -13.85
CA ASN A 116 -1.84 -22.06 -14.99
C ASN A 116 -0.65 -22.87 -15.52
N ARG A 117 0.57 -22.35 -15.41
CA ARG A 117 1.78 -23.09 -15.81
C ARG A 117 2.28 -24.06 -14.75
N GLY A 118 1.72 -24.01 -13.53
CA GLY A 118 2.15 -24.87 -12.42
C GLY A 118 3.60 -24.61 -11.98
N HIS A 119 4.08 -23.36 -12.14
CA HIS A 119 5.39 -22.98 -11.64
C HIS A 119 5.37 -22.79 -10.13
N ASP A 120 6.51 -23.03 -9.50
CA ASP A 120 6.69 -22.74 -8.07
C ASP A 120 6.43 -21.26 -7.80
N ARG A 121 5.81 -20.95 -6.65
CA ARG A 121 5.54 -19.56 -6.27
C ARG A 121 6.84 -18.77 -6.19
N LEU A 122 6.80 -17.49 -6.59
CA LEU A 122 7.96 -16.60 -6.50
C LEU A 122 8.36 -16.39 -5.03
N ARG A 123 9.57 -16.83 -4.68
CA ARG A 123 10.11 -16.71 -3.33
C ARG A 123 10.85 -15.38 -3.18
N ILE A 124 10.35 -14.51 -2.31
CA ILE A 124 10.87 -13.17 -2.09
C ILE A 124 11.30 -13.03 -0.62
N LEU A 125 12.57 -12.74 -0.41
CA LEU A 125 13.10 -12.39 0.90
C LEU A 125 13.16 -10.88 1.05
N VAL A 126 12.50 -10.35 2.09
CA VAL A 126 12.45 -8.92 2.39
C VAL A 126 13.36 -8.62 3.58
N LEU A 127 14.25 -7.65 3.39
CA LEU A 127 15.21 -7.19 4.39
C LEU A 127 14.92 -5.72 4.74
N TYR A 128 15.12 -5.35 6.00
CA TYR A 128 15.06 -3.96 6.45
C TYR A 128 16.34 -3.55 7.19
N GLY A 129 16.76 -2.30 7.00
CA GLY A 129 18.06 -1.79 7.48
C GLY A 129 18.01 -1.04 8.82
N SER A 130 16.91 -1.07 9.57
CA SER A 130 16.79 -0.32 10.82
C SER A 130 16.14 -1.15 11.92
N MET A 131 16.86 -1.25 13.03
CA MET A 131 16.52 -2.02 14.23
C MET A 131 15.85 -1.17 15.32
N ARG A 132 15.55 0.10 15.04
CA ARG A 132 14.87 0.97 16.00
C ARG A 132 13.45 0.45 16.27
N SER A 133 12.96 0.70 17.48
CA SER A 133 11.60 0.34 17.91
C SER A 133 10.52 0.85 16.93
N ARG A 134 10.66 2.10 16.47
CA ARG A 134 9.87 2.68 15.38
C ARG A 134 10.74 2.89 14.14
N SER A 135 10.61 1.97 13.19
CA SER A 135 11.40 1.95 11.96
C SER A 135 10.45 2.04 10.76
N TYR A 136 10.47 3.18 10.04
CA TYR A 136 9.61 3.37 8.87
C TYR A 136 9.96 2.41 7.73
N SER A 137 11.24 2.06 7.56
CA SER A 137 11.64 1.05 6.58
C SER A 137 11.11 -0.34 6.92
N ARG A 138 11.04 -0.70 8.21
CA ARG A 138 10.41 -1.95 8.66
C ARG A 138 8.90 -1.95 8.41
N LEU A 139 8.20 -0.86 8.73
CA LEU A 139 6.77 -0.74 8.47
C LEU A 139 6.47 -0.82 6.97
N LEU A 140 7.20 -0.08 6.14
CA LEU A 140 7.09 -0.13 4.69
C LEU A 140 7.36 -1.54 4.15
N ALA A 141 8.39 -2.22 4.66
CA ALA A 141 8.73 -3.58 4.27
C ALA A 141 7.56 -4.56 4.56
N TYR A 142 6.87 -4.42 5.69
CA TYR A 142 5.68 -5.21 5.98
C TYR A 142 4.54 -4.92 5.02
N GLU A 143 4.23 -3.65 4.73
CA GLU A 143 3.19 -3.30 3.77
C GLU A 143 3.50 -3.82 2.35
N CYS A 144 4.74 -3.68 1.88
CA CYS A 144 5.17 -4.27 0.62
C CYS A 144 5.03 -5.79 0.62
N SER A 145 5.36 -6.45 1.74
CA SER A 145 5.23 -7.90 1.89
C SER A 145 3.77 -8.34 1.78
N ARG A 146 2.83 -7.55 2.33
CA ARG A 146 1.38 -7.82 2.25
C ARG A 146 0.87 -7.73 0.82
N ILE A 147 1.31 -6.72 0.07
CA ILE A 147 0.96 -6.58 -1.37
C ILE A 147 1.50 -7.78 -2.16
N LEU A 148 2.78 -8.12 -1.99
CA LEU A 148 3.42 -9.24 -2.70
C LEU A 148 2.79 -10.59 -2.33
N PHE A 149 2.42 -10.78 -1.07
CA PHE A 149 1.73 -11.98 -0.60
C PHE A 149 0.34 -12.09 -1.25
N ARG A 150 -0.41 -10.99 -1.35
CA ARG A 150 -1.72 -10.95 -2.05
C ARG A 150 -1.61 -11.27 -3.55
N LEU A 151 -0.49 -10.91 -4.18
CA LEU A 151 -0.21 -11.28 -5.57
C LEU A 151 0.13 -12.77 -5.74
N GLY A 152 0.38 -13.51 -4.65
CA GLY A 152 0.62 -14.96 -4.67
C GLY A 152 2.09 -15.38 -4.53
N CYS A 153 2.98 -14.45 -4.20
CA CYS A 153 4.38 -14.75 -3.91
C CYS A 153 4.56 -15.38 -2.51
N ASP A 154 5.54 -16.28 -2.37
CA ASP A 154 6.03 -16.72 -1.04
C ASP A 154 6.97 -15.64 -0.51
N VAL A 155 6.45 -14.80 0.38
CA VAL A 155 7.21 -13.70 0.98
C VAL A 155 7.65 -14.08 2.39
N ARG A 156 8.93 -13.84 2.69
CA ARG A 156 9.51 -14.03 4.01
C ARG A 156 10.23 -12.76 4.42
N VAL A 157 9.99 -12.30 5.63
CA VAL A 157 10.70 -11.14 6.19
C VAL A 157 11.75 -11.64 7.16
N TYR A 158 12.98 -11.17 6.98
CA TYR A 158 14.09 -11.49 7.87
C TYR A 158 14.16 -10.51 9.03
N ASP A 159 14.28 -11.00 10.26
CA ASP A 159 14.59 -10.18 11.42
C ASP A 159 16.10 -10.18 11.70
N PRO A 160 16.81 -9.05 11.51
CA PRO A 160 18.24 -8.96 11.77
C PRO A 160 18.60 -8.91 13.27
N THR A 161 17.65 -9.01 14.19
CA THR A 161 17.95 -9.04 15.63
C THR A 161 18.79 -10.23 16.03
N GLY A 162 19.91 -9.98 16.69
CA GLY A 162 20.81 -11.03 17.17
C GLY A 162 21.77 -11.57 16.12
N LEU A 163 21.83 -10.97 14.92
CA LEU A 163 22.87 -11.29 13.96
C LEU A 163 24.23 -10.81 14.51
N PRO A 164 25.27 -11.67 14.55
CA PRO A 164 26.59 -11.25 14.99
C PRO A 164 27.03 -10.08 14.12
N GLN A 165 27.41 -8.98 14.78
CA GLN A 165 27.93 -7.82 14.07
C GLN A 165 29.21 -8.27 13.36
N LYS A 166 29.22 -8.12 12.03
CA LYS A 166 30.45 -8.30 11.28
C LYS A 166 31.39 -7.18 11.74
N ASP A 167 32.52 -7.56 12.34
CA ASP A 167 33.60 -6.62 12.64
C ASP A 167 34.17 -6.14 11.30
N ASP A 168 33.58 -5.05 10.80
CA ASP A 168 34.12 -4.33 9.66
C ASP A 168 35.40 -3.64 10.13
N ILE A 169 36.55 -4.24 9.79
CA ILE A 169 37.82 -3.51 9.72
C ILE A 169 37.52 -2.29 8.87
N GLN A 170 37.50 -1.12 9.52
CA GLN A 170 37.14 0.15 8.91
C GLN A 170 37.97 0.35 7.65
N HIS A 171 37.36 0.17 6.48
CA HIS A 171 37.86 0.80 5.28
C HIS A 171 37.67 2.29 5.50
N ILE A 172 38.71 2.93 6.01
CA ILE A 172 38.84 4.39 6.08
C ILE A 172 38.42 4.91 4.71
N CYS A 173 37.31 5.63 4.72
CA CYS A 173 36.82 6.38 3.58
C CYS A 173 37.87 7.47 3.26
N CYS A 174 38.80 7.17 2.35
CA CYS A 174 39.61 8.18 1.71
C CYS A 174 38.72 8.94 0.72
N ILE A 175 38.00 9.94 1.22
CA ILE A 175 37.72 11.14 0.43
C ILE A 175 38.86 12.10 0.76
N ARG A 176 39.88 12.11 -0.09
CA ARG A 176 40.91 13.15 -0.15
C ARG A 176 40.98 13.69 -1.55
#